data_AF-A0A4R4ETS2-F1
#
_entry.id   AF-A0A4R4ETS2-F1
#
_cell.length_a   1.000
_cell.length_b   1.000
_cell.length_c   1.000
_cell.angle_alpha   90.00
_cell.angle_beta   90.00
_cell.angle_gamma   90.00
#
_symmetry.space_group_name_H-M   'P 1'
#
loop_
_entity.id
_entity.type
_entity.pdbx_description
1 polymer ?
#
loop_
_entity_poly.entity_id
_entity_poly.type
_entity_poly.pdbx_seq_one_letter_code
_entity_poly.pdbx_strand_id
1 'polypeptide(L)'
;MAPVPPPTLDDLGIQGCLALAALLMAQHKRIPVAPTRRHSLAMLHALREQGIIEAPWPEARWELDPTAEETPIEQIQWRYAWKDYLRPGLLQALEDFLEEVPHDNYGLASRIRLWHELAASEAERFFETQLARHHFETSWASDLAFVIRDSRHVLPIAQWRYCCWAATRYGASLAQQLRGTEPVVIREGIYTELRKRAQRLANGDWSNCAFVPFQPAPESAASRLFASKLTRLGATFWTLPYEPESLLIARAFTQTTPTE
;
A
#
# COMPACT_ATOMS: atom_id res chain seq x y z
N MET A 1 -29.84 -0.66 -6.58
CA MET A 1 -29.66 0.20 -7.78
C MET A 1 -28.32 -0.16 -8.39
N ALA A 2 -28.21 -0.27 -9.72
CA ALA A 2 -26.92 -0.45 -10.35
C ALA A 2 -26.07 0.83 -10.14
N PRO A 3 -24.77 0.71 -9.84
CA PRO A 3 -23.90 1.87 -9.66
C PRO A 3 -23.84 2.67 -10.97
N VAL A 4 -23.97 3.99 -10.86
CA VAL A 4 -23.82 4.90 -12.00
C VAL A 4 -22.36 5.31 -12.06
N PRO A 5 -21.65 5.04 -13.18
CA PRO A 5 -20.25 5.40 -13.28
C PRO A 5 -20.05 6.92 -13.29
N PRO A 6 -18.93 7.42 -12.72
CA PRO A 6 -18.59 8.83 -12.79
C PRO A 6 -18.40 9.25 -14.26
N PRO A 7 -18.86 10.44 -14.65
CA PRO A 7 -18.77 10.88 -16.04
C PRO A 7 -17.37 11.34 -16.45
N THR A 8 -16.50 11.70 -15.49
CA THR A 8 -15.12 12.15 -15.75
C THR A 8 -14.10 11.55 -14.79
N LEU A 9 -12.80 11.73 -15.11
CA LEU A 9 -11.70 11.40 -14.19
C LEU A 9 -11.74 12.24 -12.91
N ASP A 10 -12.17 13.51 -12.99
CA ASP A 10 -12.32 14.38 -11.81
C ASP A 10 -13.38 13.82 -10.85
N ASP A 11 -14.49 13.31 -11.39
CA ASP A 11 -15.57 12.71 -10.62
C ASP A 11 -15.20 11.37 -9.99
N LEU A 12 -14.31 10.60 -10.63
CA LEU A 12 -13.70 9.39 -10.06
C LEU A 12 -12.79 9.73 -8.86
N GLY A 13 -12.22 10.94 -8.88
CA GLY A 13 -11.38 11.48 -7.82
C GLY A 13 -10.00 10.82 -7.71
N ILE A 14 -9.10 11.44 -6.95
CA ILE A 14 -7.69 11.03 -6.84
C ILE A 14 -7.53 9.55 -6.44
N GLN A 15 -8.33 9.09 -5.48
CA GLN A 15 -8.27 7.72 -4.98
C GLN A 15 -8.78 6.70 -6.02
N GLY A 16 -9.88 7.01 -6.72
CA GLY A 16 -10.39 6.17 -7.80
C GLY A 16 -9.43 6.11 -8.98
N CYS A 17 -8.87 7.25 -9.37
CA CYS A 17 -7.85 7.33 -10.43
C CYS A 17 -6.60 6.52 -10.07
N LEU A 18 -6.12 6.63 -8.83
CA LEU A 18 -4.98 5.82 -8.35
C LEU A 18 -5.31 4.32 -8.38
N ALA A 19 -6.49 3.91 -7.90
CA ALA A 19 -6.90 2.51 -7.89
C ALA A 19 -7.02 1.93 -9.30
N LEU A 20 -7.65 2.66 -10.23
CA LEU A 20 -7.80 2.21 -11.62
C LEU A 20 -6.46 2.17 -12.34
N ALA A 21 -5.61 3.19 -12.17
CA ALA A 21 -4.27 3.21 -12.72
C ALA A 21 -3.43 2.05 -12.18
N ALA A 22 -3.53 1.75 -10.87
CA ALA A 22 -2.84 0.64 -10.24
C ALA A 22 -3.29 -0.70 -10.83
N LEU A 23 -4.58 -0.91 -11.03
CA LEU A 23 -5.13 -2.12 -11.65
C LEU A 23 -4.62 -2.30 -13.10
N LEU A 24 -4.68 -1.25 -13.92
CA LEU A 24 -4.22 -1.29 -15.31
C LEU A 24 -2.70 -1.48 -15.41
N MET A 25 -1.93 -0.78 -14.57
CA MET A 25 -0.47 -0.92 -14.51
C MET A 25 -0.06 -2.32 -14.03
N ALA A 26 -0.74 -2.87 -13.03
CA ALA A 26 -0.52 -4.23 -12.54
C ALA A 26 -0.72 -5.24 -13.66
N GLN A 27 -1.81 -5.12 -14.43
CA GLN A 27 -2.09 -5.98 -15.56
C GLN A 27 -0.99 -5.92 -16.63
N HIS A 28 -0.56 -4.71 -16.99
CA HIS A 28 0.46 -4.51 -18.02
C HIS A 28 1.85 -4.98 -17.58
N LYS A 29 2.25 -4.68 -16.34
CA LYS A 29 3.61 -4.97 -15.81
C LYS A 29 3.71 -6.30 -15.08
N ARG A 30 2.61 -7.03 -14.91
CA ARG A 30 2.53 -8.32 -14.19
C ARG A 30 3.06 -8.21 -12.74
N ILE A 31 2.65 -7.16 -12.04
CA ILE A 31 3.01 -6.86 -10.63
C ILE A 31 1.75 -6.81 -9.74
N PRO A 32 1.87 -6.83 -8.40
CA PRO A 32 0.71 -6.68 -7.52
C PRO A 32 0.01 -5.33 -7.72
N VAL A 33 -1.31 -5.30 -7.55
CA VAL A 33 -2.10 -4.06 -7.60
C VAL A 33 -1.72 -3.16 -6.43
N ALA A 34 -1.76 -3.70 -5.21
CA ALA A 34 -1.40 -3.04 -3.97
C ALA A 34 -0.46 -3.93 -3.13
N PRO A 35 0.13 -3.42 -2.03
CA PRO A 35 1.14 -4.17 -1.28
C PRO A 35 0.61 -5.47 -0.65
N THR A 36 -0.66 -5.48 -0.22
CA THR A 36 -1.32 -6.66 0.33
C THR A 36 -2.58 -7.00 -0.45
N ARG A 37 -2.95 -8.28 -0.51
CA ARG A 37 -4.19 -8.74 -1.17
C ARG A 37 -5.43 -8.04 -0.62
N ARG A 38 -5.45 -7.76 0.69
CA ARG A 38 -6.53 -7.02 1.37
C ARG A 38 -6.66 -5.59 0.83
N HIS A 39 -5.54 -4.90 0.61
CA HIS A 39 -5.54 -3.56 0.04
C HIS A 39 -5.97 -3.60 -1.45
N SER A 40 -5.49 -4.59 -2.23
CA SER A 40 -5.94 -4.78 -3.61
C SER A 40 -7.46 -4.98 -3.68
N LEU A 41 -8.02 -5.84 -2.83
CA LEU A 41 -9.47 -6.03 -2.73
C LEU A 41 -10.22 -4.74 -2.35
N ALA A 42 -9.70 -3.94 -1.42
CA ALA A 42 -10.32 -2.68 -1.04
C ALA A 42 -10.35 -1.68 -2.22
N MET A 43 -9.26 -1.60 -2.99
CA MET A 43 -9.21 -0.77 -4.20
C MET A 43 -10.19 -1.24 -5.28
N LEU A 44 -10.21 -2.54 -5.57
CA LEU A 44 -11.13 -3.10 -6.56
C LEU A 44 -12.59 -2.97 -6.11
N HIS A 45 -12.88 -3.12 -4.81
CA HIS A 45 -14.21 -2.87 -4.27
C HIS A 45 -14.63 -1.42 -4.48
N ALA A 46 -13.75 -0.44 -4.22
CA ALA A 46 -14.05 0.97 -4.45
C ALA A 46 -14.33 1.29 -5.93
N LEU A 47 -13.60 0.67 -6.87
CA LEU A 47 -13.86 0.80 -8.31
C LEU A 47 -15.19 0.17 -8.73
N ARG A 48 -15.54 -0.98 -8.12
CA ARG A 48 -16.82 -1.66 -8.38
C ARG A 48 -18.02 -0.85 -7.89
N GLU A 49 -17.93 -0.28 -6.69
CA GLU A 49 -19.00 0.59 -6.14
C GLU A 49 -19.24 1.81 -7.01
N GLN A 50 -18.22 2.26 -7.74
CA GLN A 50 -18.30 3.34 -8.71
C GLN A 50 -18.63 2.88 -10.14
N GLY A 51 -18.96 1.59 -10.36
CA GLY A 51 -19.32 1.08 -11.68
C GLY A 51 -18.20 1.11 -12.72
N ILE A 52 -16.94 1.29 -12.31
CA ILE A 52 -15.78 1.33 -13.20
C ILE A 52 -15.39 -0.07 -13.66
N ILE A 53 -15.49 -1.01 -12.74
CA ILE A 53 -15.28 -2.43 -12.97
C ILE A 53 -16.49 -3.22 -12.50
N GLU A 54 -16.64 -4.41 -13.07
CA GLU A 54 -17.46 -5.46 -12.51
C GLU A 54 -16.56 -6.53 -11.91
N ALA A 55 -17.13 -7.30 -10.99
CA ALA A 55 -16.42 -8.37 -10.32
C ALA A 55 -17.38 -9.45 -9.85
N PRO A 56 -16.94 -10.72 -9.80
CA PRO A 56 -17.80 -11.84 -9.47
C PRO A 56 -18.14 -11.93 -7.99
N TRP A 57 -17.58 -11.13 -7.07
CA TRP A 57 -17.93 -11.28 -5.64
C TRP A 57 -19.31 -10.67 -5.32
N PRO A 58 -20.13 -11.33 -4.47
CA PRO A 58 -19.77 -12.39 -3.53
C PRO A 58 -19.66 -13.81 -4.13
N GLU A 59 -20.00 -14.03 -5.39
CA GLU A 59 -19.73 -15.30 -6.07
C GLU A 59 -18.22 -15.60 -6.14
N ALA A 60 -17.86 -16.90 -6.19
CA ALA A 60 -16.46 -17.32 -6.06
C ALA A 60 -15.60 -16.95 -7.29
N ARG A 61 -16.20 -17.00 -8.49
CA ARG A 61 -15.57 -16.71 -9.79
C ARG A 61 -16.62 -16.72 -10.91
N TRP A 62 -16.35 -16.03 -12.02
CA TRP A 62 -17.04 -16.28 -13.29
C TRP A 62 -16.42 -17.50 -13.97
N GLU A 63 -17.21 -18.54 -14.24
CA GLU A 63 -16.68 -19.79 -14.81
C GLU A 63 -16.46 -19.73 -16.33
N LEU A 64 -17.22 -18.89 -17.05
CA LEU A 64 -17.27 -18.89 -18.52
C LEU A 64 -17.48 -17.47 -19.07
N ASP A 65 -16.71 -16.50 -18.57
CA ASP A 65 -16.79 -15.12 -19.07
C ASP A 65 -15.54 -14.75 -19.89
N PRO A 66 -15.64 -14.61 -21.21
CA PRO A 66 -14.49 -14.31 -22.07
C PRO A 66 -13.98 -12.86 -21.90
N THR A 67 -14.72 -12.01 -21.20
CA THR A 67 -14.34 -10.61 -20.90
C THR A 67 -13.73 -10.45 -19.51
N ALA A 68 -13.70 -11.52 -18.72
CA ALA A 68 -13.08 -11.53 -17.41
C ALA A 68 -11.55 -11.53 -17.52
N GLU A 69 -10.93 -10.74 -16.66
CA GLU A 69 -9.50 -10.69 -16.45
C GLU A 69 -9.16 -11.02 -15.01
N GLU A 70 -7.93 -11.45 -14.78
CA GLU A 70 -7.41 -11.75 -13.45
C GLU A 70 -6.21 -10.87 -13.14
N THR A 71 -6.20 -10.27 -11.95
CA THR A 71 -5.00 -9.60 -11.44
C THR A 71 -3.85 -10.61 -11.36
N PRO A 72 -2.64 -10.27 -11.81
CA PRO A 72 -1.58 -11.24 -12.07
C PRO A 72 -1.02 -11.93 -10.81
N ILE A 73 -1.05 -11.26 -9.65
CA ILE A 73 -0.48 -11.80 -8.41
C ILE A 73 -1.59 -12.25 -7.45
N GLU A 74 -2.63 -11.43 -7.27
CA GLU A 74 -3.69 -11.69 -6.30
C GLU A 74 -4.76 -12.66 -6.79
N GLN A 75 -4.76 -12.96 -8.10
CA GLN A 75 -5.73 -13.84 -8.78
C GLN A 75 -7.20 -13.45 -8.52
N ILE A 76 -7.45 -12.15 -8.49
CA ILE A 76 -8.77 -11.56 -8.33
C ILE A 76 -9.36 -11.33 -9.71
N GLN A 77 -10.54 -11.90 -9.97
CA GLN A 77 -11.26 -11.72 -11.23
C GLN A 77 -11.98 -10.37 -11.30
N TRP A 78 -11.94 -9.72 -12.45
CA TRP A 78 -12.60 -8.44 -12.71
C TRP A 78 -12.88 -8.24 -14.19
N ARG A 79 -13.80 -7.35 -14.53
CA ARG A 79 -14.11 -6.90 -15.90
C ARG A 79 -14.12 -5.39 -15.92
N TYR A 80 -13.61 -4.79 -16.99
CA TYR A 80 -13.76 -3.35 -17.22
C TYR A 80 -15.21 -3.02 -17.64
N ALA A 81 -15.83 -2.03 -17.00
CA ALA A 81 -17.25 -1.69 -17.22
C ALA A 81 -17.50 -0.20 -17.55
N TRP A 82 -16.48 0.66 -17.42
CA TRP A 82 -16.64 2.10 -17.64
C TRP A 82 -16.77 2.43 -19.14
N LYS A 83 -17.99 2.75 -19.57
CA LYS A 83 -18.32 2.91 -21.00
C LYS A 83 -17.82 4.21 -21.62
N ASP A 84 -17.72 5.27 -20.84
CA ASP A 84 -17.36 6.61 -21.33
C ASP A 84 -15.85 6.72 -21.65
N TYR A 85 -15.04 5.79 -21.13
CA TYR A 85 -13.60 5.74 -21.35
C TYR A 85 -13.20 4.44 -22.05
N LEU A 86 -12.55 4.56 -23.20
CA LEU A 86 -11.95 3.41 -23.87
C LEU A 86 -10.66 3.00 -23.15
N ARG A 87 -10.42 1.68 -23.06
CA ARG A 87 -9.27 1.13 -22.35
C ARG A 87 -7.90 1.48 -22.97
N PRO A 88 -7.72 1.48 -24.31
CA PRO A 88 -6.45 1.89 -24.90
C PRO A 88 -6.10 3.34 -24.53
N GLY A 89 -4.90 3.57 -24.02
CA GLY A 89 -4.44 4.91 -23.60
C GLY A 89 -4.95 5.38 -22.23
N LEU A 90 -5.91 4.68 -21.61
CA LEU A 90 -6.49 5.10 -20.32
C LEU A 90 -5.47 5.15 -19.19
N LEU A 91 -4.53 4.20 -19.14
CA LEU A 91 -3.46 4.22 -18.13
C LEU A 91 -2.64 5.52 -18.24
N GLN A 92 -2.30 5.96 -19.45
CA GLN A 92 -1.54 7.20 -19.64
C GLN A 92 -2.36 8.41 -19.16
N ALA A 93 -3.63 8.50 -19.55
CA ALA A 93 -4.51 9.59 -19.11
C ALA A 93 -4.67 9.65 -17.58
N LEU A 94 -4.73 8.50 -16.92
CA LEU A 94 -4.78 8.44 -15.45
C LEU A 94 -3.44 8.84 -14.81
N GLU A 95 -2.31 8.45 -15.40
CA GLU A 95 -0.99 8.90 -14.94
C GLU A 95 -0.84 10.42 -15.07
N ASP A 96 -1.24 10.99 -16.21
CA ASP A 96 -1.20 12.44 -16.45
C ASP A 96 -2.10 13.17 -15.44
N PHE A 97 -3.32 12.68 -15.22
CA PHE A 97 -4.23 13.20 -14.19
C PHE A 97 -3.57 13.20 -12.80
N LEU A 98 -2.94 12.10 -12.39
CA LEU A 98 -2.30 11.98 -11.08
C LEU A 98 -1.13 12.96 -10.92
N GLU A 99 -0.39 13.25 -11.99
CA GLU A 99 0.70 14.24 -11.99
C GLU A 99 0.18 15.68 -11.89
N GLU A 100 -0.99 15.95 -12.46
CA GLU A 100 -1.61 17.29 -12.51
C GLU A 100 -2.42 17.65 -11.26
N VAL A 101 -2.66 16.70 -10.35
CA VAL A 101 -3.43 16.93 -9.11
C VAL A 101 -2.87 18.16 -8.36
N PRO A 102 -3.71 19.19 -8.09
CA PRO A 102 -3.28 20.39 -7.39
C PRO A 102 -2.69 20.11 -6.00
N HIS A 103 -1.86 21.05 -5.53
CA HIS A 103 -1.30 21.04 -4.17
C HIS A 103 -2.11 21.96 -3.24
N ASP A 104 -3.41 22.05 -3.47
CA ASP A 104 -4.33 22.70 -2.55
C ASP A 104 -4.56 21.83 -1.30
N ASN A 105 -5.33 22.35 -0.35
CA ASN A 105 -5.60 21.64 0.90
C ASN A 105 -6.23 20.26 0.67
N TYR A 106 -7.09 20.13 -0.34
CA TYR A 106 -7.75 18.87 -0.69
C TYR A 106 -6.77 17.86 -1.29
N GLY A 107 -5.94 18.28 -2.25
CA GLY A 107 -4.94 17.44 -2.89
C GLY A 107 -3.84 16.99 -1.91
N LEU A 108 -3.43 17.85 -0.98
CA LEU A 108 -2.50 17.48 0.10
C LEU A 108 -3.12 16.48 1.07
N ALA A 109 -4.33 16.75 1.57
CA ALA A 109 -5.02 15.83 2.48
C ALA A 109 -5.24 14.45 1.85
N SER A 110 -5.61 14.40 0.57
CA SER A 110 -5.79 13.16 -0.18
C SER A 110 -4.48 12.37 -0.31
N ARG A 111 -3.37 13.05 -0.63
CA ARG A 111 -2.04 12.41 -0.69
C ARG A 111 -1.62 11.83 0.64
N ILE A 112 -1.80 12.56 1.74
CA ILE A 112 -1.44 12.09 3.08
C ILE A 112 -2.27 10.87 3.47
N ARG A 113 -3.59 10.89 3.23
CA ARG A 113 -4.46 9.74 3.48
C ARG A 113 -3.98 8.50 2.71
N LEU A 114 -3.74 8.64 1.41
CA LEU A 114 -3.26 7.56 0.55
C LEU A 114 -1.87 7.08 0.99
N TRP A 115 -0.97 7.98 1.37
CA TRP A 115 0.36 7.60 1.86
C TRP A 115 0.25 6.78 3.14
N HIS A 116 -0.59 7.20 4.08
CA HIS A 116 -0.80 6.48 5.34
C HIS A 116 -1.32 5.05 5.09
N GLU A 117 -2.32 4.90 4.22
CA GLU A 117 -2.87 3.58 3.84
C GLU A 117 -1.82 2.69 3.16
N LEU A 118 -1.07 3.25 2.20
CA LEU A 118 -0.01 2.52 1.50
C LEU A 118 1.12 2.15 2.44
N ALA A 119 1.57 3.07 3.30
CA ALA A 119 2.63 2.85 4.29
C ALA A 119 2.32 1.68 5.22
N ALA A 120 1.09 1.63 5.75
CA ALA A 120 0.64 0.51 6.58
C ALA A 120 0.69 -0.81 5.81
N SER A 121 0.19 -0.83 4.57
CA SER A 121 0.18 -2.06 3.76
C SER A 121 1.58 -2.51 3.30
N GLU A 122 2.48 -1.59 3.00
CA GLU A 122 3.89 -1.90 2.67
C GLU A 122 4.61 -2.51 3.88
N ALA A 123 4.39 -1.95 5.07
CA ALA A 123 4.94 -2.50 6.30
C ALA A 123 4.34 -3.87 6.66
N GLU A 124 3.03 -4.06 6.45
CA GLU A 124 2.33 -5.34 6.64
C GLU A 124 2.91 -6.41 5.70
N ARG A 125 3.06 -6.10 4.41
CA ARG A 125 3.65 -7.00 3.42
C ARG A 125 5.08 -7.42 3.78
N PHE A 126 5.89 -6.47 4.26
CA PHE A 126 7.22 -6.79 4.75
C PHE A 126 7.19 -7.70 5.98
N PHE A 127 6.25 -7.45 6.90
CA PHE A 127 6.08 -8.25 8.11
C PHE A 127 5.67 -9.70 7.80
N GLU A 128 4.73 -9.92 6.87
CA GLU A 128 4.39 -11.25 6.36
C GLU A 128 5.63 -12.01 5.91
N THR A 129 6.52 -11.33 5.19
CA THR A 129 7.77 -11.92 4.68
C THR A 129 8.73 -12.28 5.82
N GLN A 130 8.79 -11.46 6.88
CA GLN A 130 9.60 -11.79 8.05
C GLN A 130 9.04 -13.00 8.81
N LEU A 131 7.71 -13.03 9.04
CA LEU A 131 7.04 -14.16 9.69
C LEU A 131 7.28 -15.47 8.94
N ALA A 132 7.09 -15.45 7.61
CA ALA A 132 7.33 -16.60 6.75
C ALA A 132 8.77 -17.13 6.85
N ARG A 133 9.77 -16.24 6.88
CA ARG A 133 11.19 -16.60 7.02
C ARG A 133 11.50 -17.33 8.34
N HIS A 134 10.72 -17.07 9.37
CA HIS A 134 10.86 -17.72 10.67
C HIS A 134 9.82 -18.84 10.91
N HIS A 135 9.11 -19.26 9.86
CA HIS A 135 8.07 -20.30 9.89
C HIS A 135 6.91 -20.00 10.86
N PHE A 136 6.61 -18.72 11.07
CA PHE A 136 5.41 -18.28 11.76
C PHE A 136 4.23 -18.14 10.79
N GLU A 137 3.03 -18.13 11.36
CA GLU A 137 1.80 -17.92 10.59
C GLU A 137 1.78 -16.50 10.01
N THR A 138 1.66 -16.38 8.68
CA THR A 138 1.74 -15.08 8.00
C THR A 138 0.50 -14.21 8.23
N SER A 139 -0.63 -14.82 8.61
CA SER A 139 -1.88 -14.12 8.93
C SER A 139 -1.72 -13.12 10.09
N TRP A 140 -0.75 -13.37 10.99
CA TRP A 140 -0.43 -12.48 12.11
C TRP A 140 0.09 -11.12 11.65
N ALA A 141 0.51 -10.97 10.39
CA ALA A 141 0.92 -9.68 9.85
C ALA A 141 -0.19 -8.63 9.90
N SER A 142 -1.44 -9.06 9.80
CA SER A 142 -2.61 -8.19 9.93
C SER A 142 -2.69 -7.47 11.28
N ASP A 143 -2.00 -7.98 12.32
CA ASP A 143 -1.93 -7.34 13.63
C ASP A 143 -1.24 -5.97 13.59
N LEU A 144 -0.36 -5.76 12.60
CA LEU A 144 0.34 -4.50 12.42
C LEU A 144 -0.65 -3.34 12.18
N ALA A 145 -1.77 -3.59 11.50
CA ALA A 145 -2.79 -2.57 11.29
C ALA A 145 -3.35 -2.03 12.62
N PHE A 146 -3.51 -2.90 13.62
CA PHE A 146 -3.91 -2.50 14.97
C PHE A 146 -2.81 -1.69 15.66
N VAL A 147 -1.55 -2.13 15.57
CA VAL A 147 -0.42 -1.39 16.17
C VAL A 147 -0.30 0.02 15.62
N ILE A 148 -0.36 0.19 14.29
CA ILE A 148 -0.27 1.50 13.63
C ILE A 148 -1.44 2.39 14.08
N ARG A 149 -2.66 1.86 14.04
CA ARG A 149 -3.88 2.61 14.40
C ARG A 149 -3.90 3.02 15.87
N ASP A 150 -3.56 2.12 16.79
CA ASP A 150 -3.69 2.34 18.22
C ASP A 150 -2.56 3.22 18.76
N SER A 151 -1.37 3.16 18.16
CA SER A 151 -0.23 3.98 18.57
C SER A 151 -0.29 5.42 18.07
N ARG A 152 -0.99 5.67 16.94
CA ARG A 152 -1.05 6.98 16.26
C ARG A 152 0.32 7.59 15.95
N HIS A 153 1.38 6.79 15.94
CA HIS A 153 2.72 7.26 15.61
C HIS A 153 2.86 7.44 14.11
N VAL A 154 3.49 8.54 13.72
CA VAL A 154 3.83 8.83 12.32
C VAL A 154 5.29 8.43 12.11
N LEU A 155 5.50 7.16 11.74
CA LEU A 155 6.84 6.64 11.46
C LEU A 155 7.01 6.41 9.95
N PRO A 156 8.18 6.70 9.37
CA PRO A 156 8.52 6.27 8.02
C PRO A 156 8.32 4.76 7.82
N ILE A 157 8.01 4.36 6.59
CA ILE A 157 7.79 2.94 6.24
C ILE A 157 9.02 2.09 6.60
N ALA A 158 10.22 2.60 6.36
CA ALA A 158 11.46 1.92 6.70
C ALA A 158 11.62 1.67 8.21
N GLN A 159 11.12 2.56 9.06
CA GLN A 159 11.12 2.37 10.52
C GLN A 159 10.08 1.34 10.95
N TRP A 160 8.88 1.36 10.36
CA TRP A 160 7.91 0.27 10.57
C TRP A 160 8.48 -1.09 10.18
N ARG A 161 9.20 -1.18 9.05
CA ARG A 161 9.90 -2.41 8.64
C ARG A 161 10.95 -2.85 9.65
N TYR A 162 11.69 -1.91 10.26
CA TYR A 162 12.59 -2.23 11.37
C TYR A 162 11.85 -2.83 12.57
N CYS A 163 10.72 -2.24 12.98
CA CYS A 163 9.88 -2.79 14.06
C CYS A 163 9.47 -4.25 13.74
N CYS A 164 8.96 -4.50 12.53
CA CYS A 164 8.54 -5.83 12.10
C CYS A 164 9.68 -6.86 12.14
N TRP A 165 10.86 -6.50 11.64
CA TRP A 165 12.04 -7.37 11.69
C TRP A 165 12.47 -7.66 13.13
N ALA A 166 12.55 -6.64 13.97
CA ALA A 166 13.03 -6.78 15.35
C ALA A 166 12.06 -7.63 16.17
N ALA A 167 10.76 -7.36 16.06
CA ALA A 167 9.73 -8.10 16.75
C ALA A 167 9.66 -9.56 16.30
N THR A 168 9.80 -9.84 15.00
CA THR A 168 9.80 -11.23 14.50
C THR A 168 10.98 -12.02 15.07
N ARG A 169 12.18 -11.42 15.13
CA ARG A 169 13.36 -12.07 15.74
C ARG A 169 13.20 -12.29 17.23
N TYR A 170 12.61 -11.33 17.94
CA TYR A 170 12.24 -11.49 19.34
C TYR A 170 11.31 -12.70 19.52
N GLY A 171 10.28 -12.82 18.68
CA GLY A 171 9.40 -13.99 18.65
C GLY A 171 10.15 -15.30 18.38
N ALA A 172 11.10 -15.31 17.45
CA ALA A 172 11.94 -16.48 17.17
C ALA A 172 12.80 -16.87 18.38
N SER A 173 13.40 -15.90 19.09
CA SER A 173 14.13 -16.15 20.33
C SER A 173 13.21 -16.69 21.43
N LEU A 174 12.01 -16.12 21.57
CA LEU A 174 11.01 -16.56 22.54
C LEU A 174 10.58 -18.01 22.28
N ALA A 175 10.33 -18.36 21.01
CA ALA A 175 9.98 -19.71 20.59
C ALA A 175 11.07 -20.75 20.91
N GLN A 176 12.35 -20.37 20.79
CA GLN A 176 13.48 -21.22 21.13
C GLN A 176 13.63 -21.45 22.64
N GLN A 177 13.37 -20.41 23.45
CA GLN A 177 13.46 -20.48 24.91
C GLN A 177 12.33 -21.32 25.51
N LEU A 178 11.11 -21.17 24.99
CA LEU A 178 9.91 -21.74 25.57
C LEU A 178 9.46 -23.05 24.88
N ARG A 179 10.40 -23.95 24.57
CA ARG A 179 10.15 -25.21 23.81
C ARG A 179 8.77 -25.82 24.09
N GLY A 180 7.90 -25.89 23.08
CA GLY A 180 6.56 -26.49 23.19
C GLY A 180 5.43 -25.55 23.61
N THR A 181 5.66 -24.23 23.64
CA THR A 181 4.63 -23.24 23.98
C THR A 181 3.63 -23.00 22.85
N GLU A 182 2.40 -22.65 23.23
CA GLU A 182 1.33 -22.32 22.29
C GLU A 182 1.70 -21.12 21.39
N PRO A 183 1.41 -21.20 20.07
CA PRO A 183 1.69 -20.12 19.11
C PRO A 183 1.13 -18.75 19.53
N VAL A 184 0.04 -18.73 20.30
CA VAL A 184 -0.60 -17.51 20.82
C VAL A 184 0.35 -16.68 21.69
N VAL A 185 1.16 -17.32 22.54
CA VAL A 185 2.13 -16.60 23.40
C VAL A 185 3.22 -15.95 22.57
N ILE A 186 3.67 -16.61 21.50
CA ILE A 186 4.67 -16.08 20.59
C ILE A 186 4.09 -14.88 19.82
N ARG A 187 2.87 -15.02 19.28
CA ARG A 187 2.15 -13.93 18.59
C ARG A 187 2.00 -12.71 19.49
N GLU A 188 1.56 -12.89 20.74
CA GLU A 188 1.42 -11.79 21.70
C GLU A 188 2.76 -11.15 22.07
N GLY A 189 3.83 -11.96 22.21
CA GLY A 189 5.18 -11.46 22.41
C GLY A 189 5.68 -10.60 21.25
N ILE A 190 5.42 -11.03 20.01
CA ILE A 190 5.73 -10.24 18.80
C ILE A 190 4.92 -8.94 18.78
N TYR A 191 3.63 -9.01 19.06
CA TYR A 191 2.73 -7.85 19.10
C TYR A 191 3.17 -6.81 20.15
N THR A 192 3.51 -7.26 21.36
CA THR A 192 4.01 -6.40 22.44
C THR A 192 5.35 -5.75 22.07
N GLU A 193 6.27 -6.51 21.47
CA GLU A 193 7.57 -5.96 21.04
C GLU A 193 7.41 -4.97 19.88
N LEU A 194 6.48 -5.19 18.94
CA LEU A 194 6.13 -4.23 17.89
C LEU A 194 5.73 -2.88 18.49
N ARG A 195 4.77 -2.87 19.42
CA ARG A 195 4.29 -1.65 20.09
C ARG A 195 5.40 -0.92 20.82
N LYS A 196 6.20 -1.65 21.59
CA LYS A 196 7.33 -1.10 22.34
C LYS A 196 8.40 -0.48 21.43
N ARG A 197 8.72 -1.11 20.30
CA ARG A 197 9.70 -0.60 19.33
C ARG A 197 9.18 0.67 18.65
N ALA A 198 7.92 0.65 18.21
CA ALA A 198 7.28 1.82 17.62
C ALA A 198 7.26 3.02 18.58
N GLN A 199 6.92 2.80 19.85
CA GLN A 199 6.92 3.84 20.87
C GLN A 199 8.32 4.43 21.10
N ARG A 200 9.36 3.59 21.14
CA ARG A 200 10.75 4.07 21.31
C ARG A 200 11.20 4.93 20.13
N LEU A 201 10.93 4.49 18.90
CA LEU A 201 11.22 5.28 17.70
C LEU A 201 10.48 6.62 17.69
N ALA A 202 9.19 6.62 18.07
CA ALA A 202 8.40 7.84 18.17
C ALA A 202 8.95 8.82 19.23
N ASN A 203 9.56 8.31 20.30
CA ASN A 203 10.23 9.13 21.32
C ASN A 203 11.62 9.63 20.88
N GLY A 204 12.09 9.26 19.69
CA GLY A 204 13.42 9.60 19.18
C GLY A 204 14.52 8.62 19.59
N ASP A 205 14.21 7.59 20.39
CA ASP A 205 15.15 6.50 20.66
C ASP A 205 15.37 5.70 19.37
N TRP A 206 16.62 5.39 19.06
CA TRP A 206 16.96 4.59 17.86
C TRP A 206 16.51 5.21 16.53
N SER A 207 16.50 6.54 16.41
CA SER A 207 16.11 7.26 15.19
C SER A 207 16.79 6.76 13.89
N ASN A 208 18.01 6.23 14.01
CA ASN A 208 18.78 5.65 12.90
C ASN A 208 18.35 4.21 12.51
N CYS A 209 17.43 3.58 13.24
CA CYS A 209 16.98 2.22 12.96
C CYS A 209 15.87 2.20 11.91
N ALA A 210 16.25 1.94 10.66
CA ALA A 210 15.34 1.84 9.53
C ALA A 210 15.81 0.76 8.53
N PHE A 211 14.86 0.10 7.86
CA PHE A 211 15.13 -0.81 6.74
C PHE A 211 14.52 -0.31 5.43
N VAL A 212 15.36 0.37 4.66
CA VAL A 212 15.08 0.77 3.27
C VAL A 212 15.23 -0.46 2.37
N PRO A 213 14.36 -0.66 1.36
CA PRO A 213 14.50 -1.80 0.46
C PRO A 213 15.73 -1.62 -0.42
N PHE A 214 16.33 -2.73 -0.85
CA PHE A 214 17.46 -2.71 -1.78
C PHE A 214 17.09 -2.01 -3.10
N GLN A 215 15.92 -2.35 -3.65
CA GLN A 215 15.34 -1.63 -4.77
C GLN A 215 14.40 -0.53 -4.24
N PRO A 216 14.67 0.76 -4.50
CA PRO A 216 13.90 1.86 -3.94
C PRO A 216 12.52 2.02 -4.59
N ALA A 217 12.28 1.46 -5.77
CA ALA A 217 10.96 1.45 -6.37
C ALA A 217 10.07 0.42 -5.64
N PRO A 218 8.87 0.81 -5.16
CA PRO A 218 7.92 -0.12 -4.56
C PRO A 218 7.57 -1.30 -5.47
N GLU A 219 7.17 -2.43 -4.90
CA GLU A 219 6.85 -3.62 -5.70
C GLU A 219 5.46 -3.53 -6.34
N SER A 220 4.48 -2.94 -5.62
CA SER A 220 3.09 -2.82 -6.09
C SER A 220 2.86 -1.62 -7.02
N ALA A 221 1.89 -1.75 -7.91
CA ALA A 221 1.50 -0.70 -8.85
C ALA A 221 1.02 0.57 -8.13
N ALA A 222 0.16 0.42 -7.11
CA ALA A 222 -0.37 1.54 -6.33
C ALA A 222 0.74 2.36 -5.66
N SER A 223 1.68 1.71 -4.97
CA SER A 223 2.80 2.42 -4.33
C SER A 223 3.76 3.04 -5.35
N ARG A 224 3.98 2.40 -6.50
CA ARG A 224 4.79 2.98 -7.59
C ARG A 224 4.16 4.26 -8.13
N LEU A 225 2.87 4.22 -8.46
CA LEU A 225 2.12 5.37 -8.97
C LEU A 225 2.08 6.49 -7.92
N PHE A 226 1.84 6.15 -6.66
CA PHE A 226 1.88 7.11 -5.57
C PHE A 226 3.24 7.81 -5.48
N ALA A 227 4.33 7.04 -5.42
CA ALA A 227 5.67 7.56 -5.23
C ALA A 227 6.25 8.29 -6.45
N SER A 228 5.84 7.94 -7.67
CA SER A 228 6.41 8.50 -8.91
C SER A 228 5.52 9.53 -9.61
N LYS A 229 4.20 9.33 -9.63
CA LYS A 229 3.25 10.17 -10.37
C LYS A 229 2.57 11.17 -9.45
N LEU A 230 1.89 10.68 -8.41
CA LEU A 230 1.05 11.52 -7.56
C LEU A 230 1.85 12.46 -6.64
N THR A 231 3.02 12.02 -6.15
CA THR A 231 3.81 12.77 -5.14
C THR A 231 5.25 13.06 -5.53
N ARG A 232 5.80 12.33 -6.51
CA ARG A 232 7.21 12.42 -6.94
C ARG A 232 8.23 12.23 -5.80
N LEU A 233 7.86 11.51 -4.74
CA LEU A 233 8.73 11.17 -3.60
C LEU A 233 9.93 10.28 -4.01
N GLY A 234 9.77 9.42 -5.02
CA GLY A 234 10.80 8.47 -5.42
C GLY A 234 11.25 7.61 -4.23
N ALA A 235 12.56 7.56 -3.96
CA ALA A 235 13.12 6.78 -2.85
C ALA A 235 12.73 7.32 -1.46
N THR A 236 12.40 8.61 -1.34
CA THR A 236 12.02 9.24 -0.05
C THR A 236 10.68 8.74 0.47
N PHE A 237 9.89 8.06 -0.37
CA PHE A 237 8.67 7.34 0.00
C PHE A 237 8.87 6.41 1.21
N TRP A 238 10.06 5.83 1.36
CA TRP A 238 10.37 4.89 2.45
C TRP A 238 10.82 5.56 3.74
N THR A 239 11.46 6.74 3.64
CA THR A 239 12.27 7.32 4.71
C THR A 239 11.68 8.58 5.32
N LEU A 240 10.78 9.26 4.62
CA LEU A 240 10.04 10.39 5.17
C LEU A 240 8.79 9.92 5.92
N PRO A 241 8.40 10.62 7.01
CA PRO A 241 7.12 10.40 7.66
C PRO A 241 5.99 10.91 6.74
N TYR A 242 4.82 10.29 6.80
CA TYR A 242 3.64 10.66 6.00
C TYR A 242 2.94 11.93 6.53
N GLU A 243 3.66 13.06 6.52
CA GLU A 243 3.20 14.37 6.99
C GLU A 243 3.14 15.38 5.83
N PRO A 244 2.30 16.43 5.91
CA PRO A 244 2.22 17.47 4.89
C PRO A 244 3.58 18.09 4.55
N GLU A 245 4.41 18.33 5.56
CA GLU A 245 5.74 18.93 5.43
C GLU A 245 6.66 18.05 4.56
N SER A 246 6.58 16.72 4.71
CA SER A 246 7.36 15.78 3.91
C SER A 246 7.06 15.86 2.41
N LEU A 247 5.79 16.08 2.05
CA LEU A 247 5.40 16.26 0.64
C LEU A 247 5.95 17.57 0.06
N LEU A 248 6.07 18.62 0.89
CA LEU A 248 6.65 19.90 0.47
C LEU A 248 8.17 19.81 0.30
N ILE A 249 8.86 19.11 1.21
CA ILE A 249 10.31 18.89 1.16
C ILE A 249 10.71 18.13 -0.11
N ALA A 250 10.01 17.04 -0.43
CA ALA A 250 10.32 16.22 -1.60
C ALA A 250 10.24 17.01 -2.91
N ARG A 251 9.29 17.94 -3.00
CA ARG A 251 9.13 18.81 -4.17
C ARG A 251 10.30 19.79 -4.35
N ALA A 252 10.80 20.37 -3.25
CA ALA A 252 11.94 21.28 -3.30
C ALA A 252 13.17 20.61 -3.92
N PHE A 253 13.41 19.34 -3.62
CA PHE A 253 14.52 18.57 -4.20
C PHE A 253 14.32 18.26 -5.69
N THR A 254 13.08 18.01 -6.14
CA THR A 254 12.80 17.77 -7.57
C THR A 254 12.96 19.00 -8.45
N GLN A 255 12.81 20.22 -7.90
CA GLN A 255 13.01 21.47 -8.65
C GLN A 255 14.49 21.87 -8.80
N THR A 256 15.39 21.26 -8.01
CA THR A 256 16.82 21.63 -7.98
C THR A 256 17.73 20.75 -8.85
N THR A 257 17.22 19.66 -9.42
CA THR A 257 17.96 18.86 -10.41
C THR A 257 17.81 19.48 -11.80
N PRO A 258 18.86 20.05 -12.41
CA PRO A 258 18.82 20.41 -13.82
C PRO A 258 18.72 19.12 -14.63
N THR A 259 17.81 19.09 -15.59
CA THR A 259 17.85 18.14 -16.70
C THR A 259 19.15 18.41 -17.48
N GLU A 260 20.12 17.51 -17.35
CA GLU A 260 21.22 17.35 -18.32
C GLU A 260 20.73 16.59 -19.56
#